data_AF-A0A4Y3RKD3-F1
#
_entry.id   AF-A0A4Y3RKD3-F1
#
_cell.length_a   1.000
_cell.length_b   1.000
_cell.length_c   1.000
_cell.angle_alpha   90.00
_cell.angle_beta   90.00
_cell.angle_gamma   90.00
#
_symmetry.space_group_name_H-M   'P 1'
#
loop_
_entity.id
_entity.type
_entity.pdbx_description
1 polymer ?
#
loop_
_entity_poly.entity_id
_entity_poly.type
_entity_poly.pdbx_seq_one_letter_code
_entity_poly.pdbx_strand_id
1 'polypeptide(L)'
;MPRRSFLPDEPKKRRRRRFMIWESMCVLSANDGQCAYWCSRKAETMDHVIPFANGGSDDLDNLLPACRPCNYEKQGRDPVRWYIAKYMNEDWHGRGSLTSPGPGGEAGLRGRYLTFHEEILEGLDELEAVAAEIRNPARQAWFLYHFFHHKYDLGARNFFSAELCLHWSKDSIDKAREAGFPDPWSPEERARIDGHRAG
;
A
#
# COMPACT_ATOMS: atom_id res chain seq x y z
N MET A 1 -48.52 17.62 2.55
CA MET A 1 -47.65 16.83 1.65
C MET A 1 -46.23 17.36 1.81
N PRO A 2 -45.25 16.58 2.31
CA PRO A 2 -43.88 17.06 2.39
C PRO A 2 -43.31 17.23 0.97
N ARG A 3 -42.63 18.35 0.72
CA ARG A 3 -42.00 18.64 -0.58
C ARG A 3 -40.92 17.59 -0.84
N ARG A 4 -40.99 16.87 -1.96
CA ARG A 4 -39.86 16.07 -2.46
C ARG A 4 -38.67 17.02 -2.68
N SER A 5 -37.55 16.71 -2.03
CA SER A 5 -36.25 17.33 -2.31
C SER A 5 -35.93 17.18 -3.79
N PHE A 6 -35.64 18.28 -4.48
CA PHE A 6 -35.12 18.29 -5.86
C PHE A 6 -33.60 18.07 -5.92
N LEU A 7 -32.93 17.98 -4.76
CA LEU A 7 -31.52 17.62 -4.71
C LEU A 7 -31.42 16.11 -4.94
N PRO A 8 -30.51 15.65 -5.84
CA PRO A 8 -30.25 14.23 -5.99
C PRO A 8 -29.87 13.65 -4.62
N ASP A 9 -30.33 12.44 -4.33
CA ASP A 9 -29.91 11.73 -3.13
C ASP A 9 -28.38 11.78 -3.04
N GLU A 10 -27.85 12.13 -1.85
CA GLU A 10 -26.41 12.06 -1.64
C GLU A 10 -25.94 10.65 -2.05
N PRO A 11 -24.90 10.53 -2.88
CA PRO A 11 -24.41 9.23 -3.29
C PRO A 11 -24.06 8.43 -2.04
N LYS A 12 -24.60 7.21 -1.95
CA LYS A 12 -24.37 6.33 -0.79
C LYS A 12 -22.87 6.27 -0.50
N LYS A 13 -22.47 6.59 0.74
CA LYS A 13 -21.07 6.54 1.17
C LYS A 13 -20.48 5.17 0.86
N ARG A 14 -19.39 5.16 0.09
CA ARG A 14 -18.67 3.94 -0.28
C ARG A 14 -18.18 3.22 0.98
N ARG A 15 -18.35 1.90 1.06
CA ARG A 15 -17.90 1.09 2.20
C ARG A 15 -16.62 0.36 1.82
N ARG A 16 -15.62 0.40 2.70
CA ARG A 16 -14.41 -0.41 2.53
C ARG A 16 -14.78 -1.89 2.61
N ARG A 17 -14.19 -2.70 1.73
CA ARG A 17 -14.32 -4.15 1.82
C ARG A 17 -13.47 -4.70 2.97
N ARG A 18 -13.75 -5.94 3.36
CA ARG A 18 -12.89 -6.68 4.29
C ARG A 18 -11.85 -7.42 3.47
N PHE A 19 -10.57 -7.23 3.79
CA PHE A 19 -9.49 -7.99 3.21
C PHE A 19 -9.45 -9.40 3.79
N MET A 20 -9.14 -10.37 2.94
CA MET A 20 -8.77 -11.71 3.35
C MET A 20 -7.38 -11.71 3.96
N ILE A 21 -7.09 -12.73 4.77
CA ILE A 21 -5.79 -12.85 5.43
C ILE A 21 -4.64 -12.91 4.43
N TRP A 22 -4.83 -13.64 3.32
CA TRP A 22 -3.81 -13.78 2.27
C TRP A 22 -3.47 -12.44 1.61
N GLU A 23 -4.46 -11.56 1.41
CA GLU A 23 -4.27 -10.21 0.84
C GLU A 23 -3.41 -9.37 1.79
N SER A 24 -3.77 -9.41 3.08
CA SER A 24 -3.03 -8.70 4.12
C SER A 24 -1.59 -9.18 4.21
N MET A 25 -1.35 -10.49 4.14
CA MET A 25 -0.01 -11.06 4.17
C MET A 25 0.79 -10.74 2.90
N CYS A 26 0.15 -10.79 1.72
CA CYS A 26 0.76 -10.45 0.45
C CYS A 26 1.32 -9.02 0.46
N VAL A 27 0.52 -8.06 0.93
CA VAL A 27 0.92 -6.64 1.04
C VAL A 27 1.93 -6.44 2.16
N LEU A 28 1.65 -6.89 3.39
CA LEU A 28 2.48 -6.60 4.57
C LEU A 28 3.86 -7.26 4.55
N SER A 29 4.06 -8.30 3.74
CA SER A 29 5.37 -8.93 3.53
C SER A 29 6.13 -8.39 2.31
N ALA A 30 5.56 -7.45 1.55
CA ALA A 30 6.26 -6.77 0.47
C ALA A 30 7.32 -5.83 1.05
N ASN A 31 8.27 -5.39 0.22
CA ASN A 31 9.39 -4.54 0.67
C ASN A 31 10.13 -5.13 1.89
N ASP A 32 10.36 -6.45 1.87
CA ASP A 32 10.94 -7.20 2.99
C ASP A 32 10.20 -7.06 4.34
N GLY A 33 8.91 -6.75 4.30
CA GLY A 33 8.11 -6.50 5.49
C GLY A 33 8.37 -5.13 6.13
N GLN A 34 9.02 -4.22 5.40
CA GLN A 34 9.28 -2.85 5.81
C GLN A 34 8.23 -1.90 5.23
N CYS A 35 8.04 -0.78 5.92
CA CYS A 35 7.21 0.32 5.45
C CYS A 35 7.74 0.89 4.14
N ALA A 36 6.87 1.03 3.14
CA ALA A 36 7.22 1.57 1.81
C ALA A 36 7.63 3.05 1.83
N TYR A 37 7.30 3.78 2.90
CA TYR A 37 7.53 5.23 3.02
C TYR A 37 8.88 5.63 3.68
N TRP A 38 10.01 5.04 3.26
CA TRP A 38 11.41 5.33 3.69
C TRP A 38 11.65 5.73 5.14
N CYS A 39 11.01 5.01 6.08
CA CYS A 39 11.20 5.27 7.50
C CYS A 39 11.92 4.13 8.25
N SER A 40 12.35 3.10 7.53
CA SER A 40 13.05 1.92 8.05
C SER A 40 12.31 1.19 9.19
N ARG A 41 10.99 1.39 9.30
CA ARG A 41 10.13 0.73 10.28
C ARG A 41 9.44 -0.47 9.64
N LYS A 42 9.12 -1.46 10.46
CA LYS A 42 8.31 -2.62 10.05
C LYS A 42 6.92 -2.18 9.57
N ALA A 43 6.39 -2.87 8.56
CA ALA A 43 5.01 -2.71 8.12
C ALA A 43 4.04 -3.32 9.14
N GLU A 44 3.02 -2.56 9.51
CA GLU A 44 2.00 -2.97 10.49
C GLU A 44 0.58 -2.82 9.93
N THR A 45 0.42 -2.00 8.90
CA THR A 45 -0.86 -1.62 8.31
C THR A 45 -0.75 -1.66 6.79
N MET A 46 -1.86 -1.93 6.12
CA MET A 46 -1.98 -1.67 4.68
C MET A 46 -2.47 -0.24 4.51
N ASP A 47 -1.76 0.55 3.71
CA ASP A 47 -2.18 1.90 3.36
C ASP A 47 -2.68 1.97 1.92
N HIS A 48 -3.74 2.75 1.71
CA HIS A 48 -4.26 3.06 0.39
C HIS A 48 -3.41 4.18 -0.22
N VAL A 49 -2.69 3.90 -1.31
CA VAL A 49 -1.85 4.88 -2.00
C VAL A 49 -2.69 6.10 -2.38
N ILE A 50 -3.73 5.88 -3.18
CA ILE A 50 -4.81 6.83 -3.39
C ILE A 50 -5.82 6.63 -2.26
N PRO A 51 -6.09 7.64 -1.42
CA PRO A 51 -6.99 7.49 -0.28
C PRO A 51 -8.37 7.00 -0.73
N PHE A 52 -8.91 6.00 -0.02
CA PHE A 52 -10.25 5.47 -0.29
C PHE A 52 -11.33 6.57 -0.30
N ALA A 53 -11.20 7.57 0.58
CA ALA A 53 -12.10 8.71 0.66
C ALA A 53 -12.07 9.61 -0.60
N ASN A 54 -10.96 9.59 -1.34
CA ASN A 54 -10.76 10.34 -2.58
C ASN A 54 -10.99 9.47 -3.82
N GLY A 55 -11.59 8.29 -3.66
CA GLY A 55 -11.94 7.40 -4.77
C GLY A 55 -11.00 6.23 -5.02
N GLY A 56 -9.85 6.12 -4.33
CA GLY A 56 -8.89 5.03 -4.54
C GLY A 56 -9.47 3.64 -4.24
N SER A 57 -9.14 2.63 -5.05
CA SER A 57 -9.71 1.27 -4.96
C SER A 57 -9.32 0.55 -3.66
N ASP A 58 -10.04 -0.51 -3.30
CA ASP A 58 -9.58 -1.51 -2.31
C ASP A 58 -8.85 -2.67 -3.02
N ASP A 59 -8.40 -2.47 -4.25
CA ASP A 59 -7.66 -3.50 -4.99
C ASP A 59 -6.20 -3.51 -4.52
N LEU A 60 -5.53 -4.66 -4.68
CA LEU A 60 -4.14 -4.81 -4.21
C LEU A 60 -3.16 -3.85 -4.91
N ASP A 61 -3.54 -3.32 -6.07
CA ASP A 61 -2.77 -2.32 -6.84
C ASP A 61 -2.66 -0.97 -6.14
N ASN A 62 -3.62 -0.65 -5.25
CA ASN A 62 -3.68 0.60 -4.52
C ASN A 62 -3.25 0.44 -3.06
N LEU A 63 -2.61 -0.68 -2.70
CA LEU A 63 -2.20 -0.98 -1.33
C LEU A 63 -0.69 -1.11 -1.20
N LEU A 64 -0.12 -0.47 -0.19
CA LEU A 64 1.28 -0.60 0.18
C LEU A 64 1.45 -1.00 1.65
N PRO A 65 2.53 -1.70 2.01
CA PRO A 65 2.91 -1.93 3.39
C PRO A 65 3.33 -0.62 4.06
N ALA A 66 2.72 -0.28 5.19
CA ALA A 66 3.04 0.93 5.94
C ALA A 66 3.12 0.67 7.45
N CYS A 67 4.02 1.38 8.14
CA CYS A 67 4.01 1.45 9.60
C CYS A 67 2.86 2.35 10.08
N ARG A 68 2.42 2.19 11.34
CA ARG A 68 1.34 3.02 11.90
C ARG A 68 1.65 4.53 11.86
N PRO A 69 2.87 5.01 12.21
CA PRO A 69 3.18 6.43 12.16
C PRO A 69 3.04 7.04 10.76
N CYS A 70 3.62 6.43 9.72
CA CYS A 70 3.55 6.98 8.37
C CYS A 70 2.13 6.95 7.81
N ASN A 71 1.38 5.88 8.03
CA ASN A 71 -0.02 5.80 7.62
C ASN A 71 -0.87 6.89 8.32
N TYR A 72 -0.69 7.05 9.64
CA TYR A 72 -1.36 8.08 10.43
C TYR A 72 -0.94 9.51 10.03
N GLU A 73 0.30 9.70 9.59
CA GLU A 73 0.81 10.99 9.13
C GLU A 73 0.26 11.32 7.74
N LYS A 74 0.27 10.38 6.79
CA LYS A 74 -0.24 10.55 5.42
C LYS A 74 -1.73 10.89 5.40
N GLN A 75 -2.54 10.17 6.18
CA GLN A 75 -4.00 10.37 6.30
C GLN A 75 -4.71 10.34 4.93
N GLY A 76 -5.56 11.33 4.66
CA GLY A 76 -6.31 11.47 3.40
C GLY A 76 -5.52 12.11 2.25
N ARG A 77 -4.18 12.04 2.29
CA ARG A 77 -3.30 12.52 1.22
C ARG A 77 -2.75 11.33 0.43
N ASP A 78 -2.54 11.52 -0.86
CA ASP A 78 -1.67 10.66 -1.67
C ASP A 78 -0.18 10.92 -1.31
N PRO A 79 0.75 10.02 -1.70
CA PRO A 79 2.16 10.16 -1.34
C PRO A 79 2.79 11.48 -1.83
N VAL A 80 2.45 11.96 -3.03
CA VAL A 80 3.01 13.20 -3.58
C VAL A 80 2.65 14.38 -2.68
N ARG A 81 1.36 14.54 -2.39
CA ARG A 81 0.87 15.62 -1.52
C ARG A 81 1.42 15.50 -0.11
N TRP A 82 1.54 14.27 0.41
CA TRP A 82 2.07 14.04 1.74
C TRP A 82 3.56 14.36 1.83
N TYR A 83 4.40 13.90 0.90
CA TYR A 83 5.84 14.19 0.91
C TYR A 83 6.12 15.67 0.78
N ILE A 84 5.48 16.35 -0.17
CA ILE A 84 5.62 17.81 -0.28
C ILE A 84 5.26 18.47 1.06
N ALA A 85 4.13 18.11 1.68
CA ALA A 85 3.74 18.70 2.96
C ALA A 85 4.71 18.36 4.10
N LYS A 86 5.29 17.16 4.11
CA LYS A 86 6.26 16.72 5.12
C LYS A 86 7.56 17.51 5.01
N TYR A 87 8.24 17.43 3.87
CA TYR A 87 9.52 18.12 3.64
C TYR A 87 9.39 19.64 3.57
N MET A 88 8.23 20.19 3.17
CA MET A 88 8.04 21.65 3.18
C MET A 88 7.81 22.24 4.57
N ASN A 89 7.29 21.45 5.54
CA ASN A 89 7.02 21.93 6.89
C ASN A 89 8.25 21.85 7.81
N GLU A 90 9.17 20.91 7.57
CA GLU A 90 10.24 20.59 8.54
C GLU A 90 11.37 21.64 8.62
N ASP A 91 11.61 22.49 7.60
CA ASP A 91 12.79 23.39 7.60
C ASP A 91 12.53 24.89 7.42
N TRP A 92 11.36 25.42 7.76
CA TRP A 92 11.17 26.89 7.73
C TRP A 92 11.83 27.57 8.95
N HIS A 93 13.17 27.68 8.93
CA HIS A 93 13.95 28.29 10.02
C HIS A 93 14.54 29.68 9.68
N GLY A 94 14.36 30.17 8.45
CA GLY A 94 14.94 31.44 7.99
C GLY A 94 13.99 32.63 8.09
N ARG A 95 14.01 33.39 9.21
CA ARG A 95 13.44 34.75 9.40
C ARG A 95 12.05 35.07 8.78
N GLY A 96 11.26 34.09 8.33
CA GLY A 96 9.93 34.32 7.77
C GLY A 96 9.89 35.01 6.40
N SER A 97 10.96 35.02 5.58
CA SER A 97 10.95 35.76 4.30
C SER A 97 11.12 34.86 3.07
N LEU A 98 10.28 35.11 2.06
CA LEU A 98 10.32 34.47 0.73
C LEU A 98 11.68 34.60 0.04
N THR A 99 12.45 35.65 0.33
CA THR A 99 13.73 35.93 -0.34
C THR A 99 14.94 35.47 0.45
N SER A 100 14.75 34.91 1.64
CA SER A 100 15.87 34.34 2.40
C SER A 100 16.28 32.99 1.80
N PRO A 101 17.59 32.70 1.68
CA PRO A 101 18.04 31.37 1.29
C PRO A 101 17.58 30.35 2.33
N GLY A 102 16.97 29.27 1.85
CA GLY A 102 16.61 28.11 2.67
C GLY A 102 17.82 27.21 2.94
N PRO A 103 17.63 26.08 3.66
CA PRO A 103 18.61 24.99 3.64
C PRO A 103 18.91 24.61 2.18
N GLY A 104 20.19 24.49 1.82
CA GLY A 104 20.62 24.25 0.43
C GLY A 104 21.01 25.51 -0.36
N GLY A 105 20.87 26.71 0.23
CA GLY A 105 21.46 27.94 -0.33
C GLY A 105 20.65 28.61 -1.45
N GLU A 106 19.62 27.95 -1.97
CA GLU A 106 18.69 28.57 -2.92
C GLU A 106 17.64 29.43 -2.20
N ALA A 107 17.39 30.64 -2.72
CA ALA A 107 16.34 31.53 -2.23
C ALA A 107 14.98 31.18 -2.87
N GLY A 108 13.91 31.34 -2.09
CA GLY A 108 12.54 31.23 -2.59
C GLY A 108 11.93 29.83 -2.52
N LEU A 109 10.60 29.79 -2.62
CA LEU A 109 9.81 28.56 -2.57
C LEU A 109 10.15 27.56 -3.69
N ARG A 110 10.59 28.07 -4.85
CA ARG A 110 11.01 27.23 -5.99
C ARG A 110 12.26 26.41 -5.66
N GLY A 111 13.29 27.04 -5.10
CA GLY A 111 14.53 26.34 -4.77
C GLY A 111 14.30 25.27 -3.72
N ARG A 112 13.50 25.58 -2.69
CA ARG A 112 13.08 24.61 -1.67
C ARG A 112 12.37 23.38 -2.26
N TYR A 113 11.47 23.57 -3.23
CA TYR A 113 10.82 22.44 -3.90
C TYR A 113 11.84 21.56 -4.63
N LEU A 114 12.79 22.18 -5.32
CA LEU A 114 13.81 21.47 -6.08
C LEU A 114 14.82 20.74 -5.18
N THR A 115 15.11 21.27 -3.98
CA THR A 115 16.00 20.62 -3.00
C THR A 115 15.58 19.19 -2.66
N PHE A 116 14.28 18.96 -2.53
CA PHE A 116 13.73 17.64 -2.17
C PHE A 116 13.14 16.90 -3.37
N HIS A 117 13.12 17.51 -4.56
CA HIS A 117 12.40 16.95 -5.70
C HIS A 117 12.99 15.61 -6.14
N GLU A 118 14.31 15.51 -6.20
CA GLU A 118 15.01 14.28 -6.61
C GLU A 118 14.74 13.13 -5.62
N GLU A 119 14.91 13.37 -4.31
CA GLU A 119 14.58 12.39 -3.26
C GLU A 119 13.10 11.95 -3.31
N ILE A 120 12.18 12.88 -3.60
CA ILE A 120 10.77 12.55 -3.76
C ILE A 120 10.55 11.67 -5.00
N LEU A 121 11.24 11.94 -6.11
CA LEU A 121 11.12 11.12 -7.33
C LEU A 121 11.65 9.71 -7.12
N GLU A 122 12.87 9.56 -6.57
CA GLU A 122 13.44 8.26 -6.21
C GLU A 122 12.49 7.48 -5.31
N GLY A 123 11.90 8.20 -4.37
CA GLY A 123 10.88 7.65 -3.53
C GLY A 123 9.66 7.12 -4.31
N LEU A 124 9.07 7.95 -5.18
CA LEU A 124 7.91 7.50 -5.96
C LEU A 124 8.22 6.24 -6.79
N ASP A 125 9.43 6.15 -7.35
CA ASP A 125 9.90 4.96 -8.06
C ASP A 125 9.95 3.73 -7.15
N GLU A 126 10.42 3.87 -5.91
CA GLU A 126 10.40 2.79 -4.92
C GLU A 126 8.96 2.35 -4.57
N LEU A 127 8.01 3.28 -4.45
CA LEU A 127 6.60 2.92 -4.24
C LEU A 127 6.04 2.11 -5.41
N GLU A 128 6.39 2.48 -6.64
CA GLU A 128 6.00 1.75 -7.86
C GLU A 128 6.62 0.36 -7.91
N ALA A 129 7.89 0.22 -7.49
CA ALA A 129 8.57 -1.08 -7.38
C ALA A 129 7.88 -2.00 -6.37
N VAL A 130 7.52 -1.50 -5.19
CA VAL A 130 6.77 -2.27 -4.18
C VAL A 130 5.37 -2.64 -4.69
N ALA A 131 4.68 -1.71 -5.37
CA ALA A 131 3.40 -2.00 -6.00
C ALA A 131 3.53 -3.06 -7.11
N ALA A 132 4.63 -3.08 -7.87
CA ALA A 132 4.91 -4.11 -8.85
C ALA A 132 5.18 -5.48 -8.20
N GLU A 133 5.90 -5.52 -7.08
CA GLU A 133 6.09 -6.74 -6.27
C GLU A 133 4.74 -7.32 -5.83
N ILE A 134 3.85 -6.50 -5.28
CA ILE A 134 2.52 -6.92 -4.82
C ILE A 134 1.63 -7.40 -5.98
N ARG A 135 1.73 -6.74 -7.14
CA ARG A 135 0.98 -7.10 -8.36
C ARG A 135 1.51 -8.35 -9.06
N ASN A 136 2.67 -8.86 -8.68
CA ASN A 136 3.23 -10.06 -9.28
C ASN A 136 2.21 -11.22 -9.20
N PRO A 137 1.72 -11.76 -10.33
CA PRO A 137 0.69 -12.79 -10.31
C PRO A 137 1.12 -14.07 -9.60
N ALA A 138 2.40 -14.43 -9.69
CA ALA A 138 2.96 -15.60 -9.03
C ALA A 138 3.01 -15.42 -7.51
N ARG A 139 3.34 -14.21 -7.03
CA ARG A 139 3.25 -13.85 -5.61
C ARG A 139 1.80 -13.96 -5.10
N GLN A 140 0.86 -13.31 -5.77
CA GLN A 140 -0.55 -13.34 -5.36
C GLN A 140 -1.10 -14.76 -5.37
N ALA A 141 -0.76 -15.53 -6.40
CA ALA A 141 -1.07 -16.94 -6.52
C ALA A 141 -0.57 -17.76 -5.33
N TRP A 142 0.71 -17.59 -4.99
CA TRP A 142 1.36 -18.30 -3.90
C TRP A 142 0.69 -18.00 -2.56
N PHE A 143 0.43 -16.73 -2.25
CA PHE A 143 -0.26 -16.33 -1.00
C PHE A 143 -1.70 -16.84 -0.97
N LEU A 144 -2.43 -16.69 -2.08
CA LEU A 144 -3.78 -17.23 -2.18
C LEU A 144 -3.76 -18.73 -1.90
N TYR A 145 -2.93 -19.51 -2.58
CA TYR A 145 -2.88 -20.95 -2.40
C TYR A 145 -2.48 -21.38 -0.99
N HIS A 146 -1.38 -20.84 -0.45
CA HIS A 146 -0.85 -21.28 0.84
C HIS A 146 -1.76 -20.92 2.01
N PHE A 147 -2.50 -19.81 1.93
CA PHE A 147 -3.36 -19.34 3.02
C PHE A 147 -4.85 -19.58 2.80
N PHE A 148 -5.26 -19.94 1.58
CA PHE A 148 -6.61 -20.40 1.28
C PHE A 148 -6.74 -21.94 1.34
N HIS A 149 -5.74 -22.70 0.86
CA HIS A 149 -5.82 -24.16 0.76
C HIS A 149 -5.03 -24.94 1.83
N HIS A 150 -3.83 -24.51 2.22
CA HIS A 150 -2.93 -25.39 3.00
C HIS A 150 -2.90 -25.18 4.52
N LYS A 151 -3.36 -24.04 5.04
CA LYS A 151 -3.27 -23.75 6.49
C LYS A 151 -4.57 -23.34 7.18
N TYR A 152 -5.64 -23.04 6.46
CA TYR A 152 -6.84 -22.42 7.04
C TYR A 152 -8.18 -22.91 6.45
N ASP A 153 -8.29 -24.20 6.16
CA ASP A 153 -9.53 -24.89 5.74
C ASP A 153 -10.63 -24.91 6.84
N LEU A 154 -10.36 -24.36 8.04
CA LEU A 154 -11.29 -24.40 9.19
C LEU A 154 -12.34 -23.27 9.20
N GLY A 155 -12.84 -22.83 8.04
CA GLY A 155 -13.88 -21.77 7.99
C GLY A 155 -13.50 -20.49 8.75
N ALA A 156 -12.21 -20.31 9.02
CA ALA A 156 -11.66 -19.35 9.96
C ALA A 156 -11.51 -17.99 9.27
N ARG A 157 -12.65 -17.36 8.98
CA ARG A 157 -12.69 -15.93 8.69
C ARG A 157 -12.08 -15.19 9.89
N ASN A 158 -10.79 -14.85 9.82
CA ASN A 158 -10.12 -13.89 10.73
C ASN A 158 -9.90 -14.34 12.19
N PHE A 159 -9.64 -15.62 12.48
CA PHE A 159 -9.26 -16.00 13.85
C PHE A 159 -7.87 -15.47 14.26
N PHE A 160 -6.98 -15.25 13.29
CA PHE A 160 -5.61 -14.79 13.53
C PHE A 160 -5.34 -13.47 12.80
N SER A 161 -4.52 -12.62 13.42
CA SER A 161 -4.06 -11.37 12.80
C SER A 161 -3.05 -11.67 11.69
N ALA A 162 -2.97 -10.78 10.69
CA ALA A 162 -1.96 -10.88 9.64
C ALA A 162 -0.53 -10.91 10.23
N GLU A 163 -0.29 -10.15 11.30
CA GLU A 163 0.97 -10.17 12.03
C GLU A 163 1.35 -11.57 12.54
N LEU A 164 0.39 -12.30 13.13
CA LEU A 164 0.64 -13.64 13.65
C LEU A 164 0.89 -14.64 12.52
N CYS A 165 0.08 -14.57 11.45
CA CYS A 165 0.26 -15.44 10.29
C CYS A 165 1.62 -15.20 9.59
N LEU A 166 2.07 -13.94 9.51
CA LEU A 166 3.39 -13.57 8.99
C LEU A 166 4.50 -14.16 9.85
N HIS A 167 4.39 -14.07 11.19
CA HIS A 167 5.35 -14.67 12.10
C HIS A 167 5.48 -16.18 11.90
N TRP A 168 4.37 -16.91 11.85
CA TRP A 168 4.36 -18.37 11.68
C TRP A 168 4.78 -18.86 10.30
N SER A 169 4.74 -17.99 9.30
CA SER A 169 5.01 -18.35 7.91
C SER A 169 6.25 -17.68 7.36
N LYS A 170 7.04 -16.99 8.20
CA LYS A 170 8.22 -16.23 7.79
C LYS A 170 9.16 -17.08 6.93
N ASP A 171 9.60 -18.23 7.44
CA ASP A 171 10.52 -19.11 6.71
C ASP A 171 9.97 -19.61 5.38
N SER A 172 8.64 -19.81 5.29
CA SER A 172 8.00 -20.24 4.04
C SER A 172 7.91 -19.10 3.03
N ILE A 173 7.64 -17.89 3.49
CA ILE A 173 7.58 -16.67 2.67
C ILE A 173 8.98 -16.34 2.16
N ASP A 174 10.00 -16.40 3.02
CA ASP A 174 11.39 -16.11 2.64
C ASP A 174 11.88 -17.10 1.58
N LYS A 175 11.66 -18.41 1.78
CA LYS A 175 11.96 -19.44 0.76
C LYS A 175 11.20 -19.22 -0.55
N ALA A 176 9.94 -18.83 -0.46
CA ALA A 176 9.14 -18.53 -1.65
C ALA A 176 9.68 -17.30 -2.39
N ARG A 177 10.08 -16.25 -1.67
CA ARG A 177 10.71 -15.05 -2.24
C ARG A 177 12.01 -15.41 -2.95
N GLU A 178 12.88 -16.20 -2.33
CA GLU A 178 14.13 -16.69 -2.94
C GLU A 178 13.88 -17.52 -4.21
N ALA A 179 12.80 -18.32 -4.22
CA ALA A 179 12.39 -19.11 -5.37
C ALA A 179 11.55 -18.35 -6.42
N GLY A 180 11.34 -17.04 -6.25
CA GLY A 180 10.56 -16.22 -7.19
C GLY A 180 9.05 -16.49 -7.17
N PHE A 181 8.51 -16.92 -6.03
CA PHE A 181 7.11 -17.31 -5.81
C PHE A 181 6.63 -18.36 -6.84
N PRO A 182 7.10 -19.62 -6.74
CA PRO A 182 6.77 -20.64 -7.73
C PRO A 182 5.25 -20.85 -7.82
N ASP A 183 4.78 -21.15 -9.03
CA ASP A 183 3.36 -21.44 -9.29
C ASP A 183 2.91 -22.62 -8.44
N PRO A 184 1.96 -22.44 -7.52
CA PRO A 184 1.55 -23.51 -6.63
C PRO A 184 0.58 -24.50 -7.29
N TRP A 185 0.02 -24.18 -8.46
CA TRP A 185 -0.96 -25.03 -9.14
C TRP A 185 -0.31 -25.93 -10.18
N SER A 186 -0.83 -27.16 -10.30
CA SER A 186 -0.50 -28.02 -11.43
C SER A 186 -0.97 -27.40 -12.75
N PRO A 187 -0.39 -27.78 -13.90
CA PRO A 187 -0.84 -27.30 -15.22
C PRO A 187 -2.35 -27.49 -15.46
N GLU A 188 -2.92 -28.60 -14.97
CA GLU A 188 -4.34 -28.91 -15.10
C GLU A 188 -5.22 -27.98 -14.25
N GLU A 189 -4.82 -27.70 -13.00
CA GLU A 189 -5.52 -26.76 -12.13
C GLU A 189 -5.44 -25.33 -12.69
N ARG A 190 -4.27 -24.95 -13.21
CA ARG A 190 -4.06 -23.64 -13.86
C ARG A 190 -4.99 -23.46 -15.05
N ALA A 191 -5.09 -24.47 -15.92
CA ALA A 191 -5.99 -24.46 -17.06
C ALA A 191 -7.48 -24.33 -16.66
N ARG A 192 -7.88 -24.95 -15.54
CA ARG A 192 -9.25 -24.81 -15.00
C ARG A 192 -9.53 -23.40 -14.47
N ILE A 193 -8.57 -22.80 -13.76
CA ILE A 193 -8.69 -21.43 -13.22
C ILE A 193 -8.79 -20.41 -14.36
N ASP A 194 -7.93 -20.53 -15.37
CA ASP A 194 -7.92 -19.61 -16.50
C ASP A 194 -9.17 -19.76 -17.37
N GLY A 195 -9.67 -20.99 -17.55
CA GLY A 195 -10.93 -21.27 -18.23
C GLY A 195 -12.15 -20.65 -17.55
N HIS A 196 -12.16 -20.53 -16.22
CA HIS A 196 -13.22 -19.86 -15.46
C HIS A 196 -13.16 -18.33 -15.51
N ARG A 197 -12.00 -17.73 -15.80
CA ARG A 197 -11.85 -16.26 -15.94
C ARG A 197 -12.25 -15.74 -17.32
N ALA A 198 -12.32 -16.62 -18.32
CA ALA A 198 -12.60 -16.27 -19.72
C ALA A 198 -14.10 -16.37 -20.11
N GLY A 199 -14.98 -16.79 -19.19
CA GLY A 199 -16.44 -16.88 -19.38
C GLY A 199 -17.20 -15.99 -18.42
#